data_AF-A0AAV4I9J4-F1
#
_entry.id   AF-A0AAV4I9J4-F1
#
_cell.length_a   1.000
_cell.length_b   1.000
_cell.length_c   1.000
_cell.angle_alpha   90.00
_cell.angle_beta   90.00
_cell.angle_gamma   90.00
#
_symmetry.space_group_name_H-M   'P 1'
#
loop_
_entity.id
_entity.type
_entity.pdbx_description
1 polymer ?
#
loop_
_entity_poly.entity_id
_entity_poly.type
_entity_poly.pdbx_seq_one_letter_code
_entity_poly.pdbx_strand_id
1 'polypeptide(L)'
;MTYQPHNLVARKIVLDNLSILLADPDAREVFDEPPLVVYRRAKNICDMLVCSRISASDDSGTRPCRIRRCKTCTYVSQSRGVFTIADSFTCTSRNLIYAIVCKRCDMVYIGETDSNLATRFSKHLRHVQNGVHKPFALHFRSSGHQGCTDMEVLGLRSSRGGAKLRFD
;
A
#
# COMPACT_ATOMS: atom_id res chain seq x y z
N MET A 1 0.60 -30.50 9.11
CA MET A 1 0.40 -31.01 7.73
C MET A 1 -1.08 -30.92 7.36
N THR A 2 -1.44 -30.71 6.10
CA THR A 2 -2.83 -30.87 5.66
C THR A 2 -3.21 -32.35 5.64
N TYR A 3 -4.49 -32.69 5.86
CA TYR A 3 -4.92 -34.08 5.75
C TYR A 3 -4.68 -34.59 4.33
N GLN A 4 -3.76 -35.55 4.19
CA GLN A 4 -3.53 -36.27 2.94
C GLN A 4 -3.40 -37.75 3.31
N PRO A 5 -3.99 -38.68 2.53
CA PRO A 5 -3.98 -40.12 2.85
C PRO A 5 -2.57 -40.70 3.07
N HIS A 6 -1.55 -40.16 2.39
CA HIS A 6 -0.16 -40.59 2.55
C HIS A 6 0.47 -40.17 3.90
N ASN A 7 -0.05 -39.14 4.57
CA ASN A 7 0.42 -38.69 5.88
C ASN A 7 -0.10 -39.58 7.04
N LEU A 8 -0.99 -40.54 6.74
CA LEU A 8 -1.41 -41.58 7.69
C LEU A 8 -0.29 -42.57 7.99
N VAL A 9 0.60 -42.80 7.01
CA VAL A 9 1.77 -43.68 7.17
C VAL A 9 2.75 -43.09 8.19
N ALA A 10 3.01 -41.77 8.10
CA ALA A 10 3.85 -41.07 9.08
C ALA A 10 3.26 -41.15 10.49
N ARG A 11 1.94 -40.96 10.65
CA ARG A 11 1.25 -41.13 11.94
C ARG A 11 1.43 -42.54 12.49
N LYS A 12 1.25 -43.55 11.65
CA LYS A 12 1.43 -44.95 12.05
C LYS A 12 2.85 -45.22 12.52
N ILE A 13 3.86 -44.78 11.77
CA ILE A 13 5.28 -44.94 12.12
C ILE A 13 5.58 -44.27 13.47
N VAL A 14 5.10 -43.05 13.72
CA VAL A 14 5.34 -42.34 14.98
C VAL A 14 4.70 -43.06 16.16
N LEU A 15 3.48 -43.58 16.01
CA LEU A 15 2.80 -44.30 17.08
C LEU A 15 3.41 -45.68 17.35
N ASP A 16 3.78 -46.41 16.29
CA ASP A 16 4.37 -47.76 16.40
C ASP A 16 5.78 -47.72 17.03
N ASN A 17 6.51 -46.61 16.89
CA ASN A 17 7.86 -46.42 17.45
C ASN A 17 7.89 -45.54 18.71
N LEU A 18 6.74 -45.24 19.30
CA LEU A 18 6.65 -44.32 20.45
C LEU A 18 7.43 -44.84 21.67
N SER A 19 7.45 -46.16 21.89
CA SER A 19 8.23 -46.78 22.96
C SER A 19 9.74 -46.55 22.83
N ILE A 20 10.25 -46.42 21.60
CA ILE A 20 11.66 -46.11 21.31
C ILE A 20 11.92 -44.64 21.62
N LEU A 21 11.01 -43.75 21.22
CA LEU A 21 11.13 -42.31 21.47
C LEU A 21 11.06 -41.97 22.98
N LEU A 22 10.28 -42.71 23.76
CA LEU A 22 10.19 -42.53 25.22
C LEU A 22 11.34 -43.19 26.00
N ALA A 23 12.10 -44.08 25.37
CA ALA A 23 13.28 -44.71 25.96
C ALA A 23 14.53 -43.82 25.86
N ASP A 24 14.56 -42.90 24.90
CA ASP A 24 15.64 -41.93 24.71
C ASP A 24 15.44 -40.72 25.65
N PRO A 25 16.43 -40.35 26.47
CA PRO A 25 16.27 -39.31 27.50
C PRO A 25 16.08 -37.90 26.90
N ASP A 26 16.71 -37.60 25.76
CA ASP A 26 16.60 -36.30 25.10
C ASP A 26 15.23 -36.16 24.40
N ALA A 27 14.76 -37.22 23.75
CA ALA A 27 13.44 -37.23 23.12
C ALA A 27 12.29 -37.26 24.14
N ARG A 28 12.50 -37.87 25.31
CA ARG A 28 11.52 -37.89 26.41
C ARG A 28 11.26 -36.50 26.99
N GLU A 29 12.28 -35.65 27.10
CA GLU A 29 12.12 -34.24 27.52
C GLU A 29 11.19 -33.47 26.58
N VAL A 30 11.17 -33.81 25.29
CA VAL A 30 10.35 -33.15 24.27
C VAL A 30 8.94 -33.76 24.17
N PHE A 31 8.79 -35.05 24.45
CA PHE A 31 7.54 -35.81 24.30
C PHE A 31 7.24 -36.65 25.54
N ASP A 32 6.78 -36.02 26.62
CA ASP A 32 6.36 -36.72 27.85
C ASP A 32 5.10 -37.58 27.67
N GLU A 33 4.27 -37.26 26.66
CA GLU A 33 3.04 -37.96 26.31
C GLU A 33 2.98 -38.25 24.80
N PRO A 34 2.16 -39.23 24.36
CA PRO A 34 1.98 -39.50 22.94
C PRO A 34 1.58 -38.23 22.18
N PRO A 35 2.36 -37.79 21.18
CA PRO A 35 2.08 -36.54 20.50
C PRO A 35 0.75 -36.61 19.76
N LEU A 36 -0.10 -35.60 19.96
CA LEU A 36 -1.35 -35.48 19.23
C LEU A 36 -1.08 -35.14 17.76
N VAL A 37 -1.19 -36.14 16.89
CA VAL A 37 -1.04 -35.95 15.44
C VAL A 37 -2.31 -35.31 14.86
N VAL A 38 -2.33 -33.98 14.78
CA VAL A 38 -3.42 -33.21 14.18
C VAL A 38 -3.13 -32.84 12.73
N TYR A 39 -4.15 -32.95 11.87
CA TYR A 39 -4.09 -32.51 10.49
C TYR A 39 -4.84 -31.19 10.32
N ARG A 40 -4.20 -30.22 9.65
CA ARG A 40 -4.87 -28.98 9.24
C ARG A 40 -5.88 -29.31 8.13
N ARG A 41 -7.10 -28.81 8.24
CA ARG A 41 -8.05 -28.85 7.12
C ARG A 41 -7.48 -28.04 5.94
N ALA A 42 -7.67 -28.50 4.71
CA ALA A 42 -7.40 -27.68 3.53
C ALA A 42 -8.30 -26.44 3.55
N LYS A 43 -7.77 -25.28 3.13
CA LYS A 43 -8.56 -24.04 3.06
C LYS A 43 -9.75 -24.29 2.12
N ASN A 44 -10.95 -24.10 2.62
CA ASN A 44 -12.16 -24.15 1.79
C ASN A 44 -12.56 -22.72 1.34
N ILE A 45 -13.49 -22.64 0.38
CA ILE A 45 -13.97 -21.35 -0.14
C ILE A 45 -14.50 -20.46 0.99
N CYS A 46 -15.24 -21.03 1.95
CA CYS A 46 -15.72 -20.30 3.13
C CYS A 46 -14.55 -19.76 3.97
N ASP A 47 -13.49 -20.54 4.23
CA ASP A 47 -12.29 -20.07 4.94
C ASP A 47 -11.58 -18.93 4.20
N MET A 48 -11.61 -18.94 2.87
CA MET A 48 -11.04 -17.87 2.03
C MET A 48 -11.90 -16.62 2.00
N LEU A 49 -13.23 -16.76 1.98
CA LEU A 49 -14.18 -15.65 1.86
C LEU A 49 -14.51 -15.00 3.21
N VAL A 50 -14.66 -15.80 4.27
CA VAL A 50 -15.08 -15.37 5.62
C VAL A 50 -13.91 -14.81 6.42
N CYS A 51 -12.66 -15.13 6.05
CA CYS A 51 -11.47 -14.45 6.58
C CYS A 51 -11.18 -13.12 5.84
N SER A 52 -12.19 -12.45 5.27
CA SER A 52 -12.08 -11.02 4.98
C SER A 52 -12.17 -10.26 6.30
N ARG A 53 -11.10 -10.33 7.11
CA ARG A 53 -10.75 -9.12 7.86
C ARG A 53 -10.49 -8.06 6.79
N ILE A 54 -11.53 -7.29 6.47
CA ILE A 54 -11.33 -5.90 6.11
C ILE A 54 -10.72 -5.31 7.37
N SER A 55 -9.41 -5.46 7.54
CA SER A 55 -8.69 -4.43 8.26
C SER A 55 -9.05 -3.18 7.47
N ALA A 56 -9.94 -2.36 8.02
CA ALA A 56 -9.89 -0.94 7.74
C ALA A 56 -8.50 -0.53 8.22
N SER A 57 -7.50 -0.80 7.38
CA SER A 57 -6.21 -0.16 7.54
C SER A 57 -6.58 1.30 7.36
N ASP A 58 -6.41 2.08 8.42
CA ASP A 58 -6.54 3.54 8.46
C ASP A 58 -5.41 4.20 7.61
N ASP A 59 -5.01 3.50 6.56
CA ASP A 59 -3.90 3.75 5.65
C ASP A 59 -4.33 4.49 4.39
N SER A 60 -5.60 4.88 4.33
CA SER A 60 -6.12 5.81 3.35
C SER A 60 -5.32 7.12 3.34
N GLY A 61 -5.13 7.66 2.15
CA GLY A 61 -4.46 8.94 1.95
C GLY A 61 -3.05 8.79 1.38
N THR A 62 -2.32 9.91 1.34
CA THR A 62 -1.00 9.97 0.69
C THR A 62 0.10 10.13 1.71
N ARG A 63 1.08 9.23 1.71
CA ARG A 63 2.14 9.19 2.71
C ARG A 63 3.53 9.39 2.09
N PRO A 64 4.47 9.97 2.84
CA PRO A 64 5.86 10.03 2.41
C PRO A 64 6.41 8.62 2.15
N CYS A 65 7.10 8.42 1.02
CA CYS A 65 7.63 7.11 0.65
C CYS A 65 8.88 6.67 1.43
N ARG A 66 9.42 7.54 2.31
CA ARG A 66 10.63 7.31 3.13
C ARG A 66 11.91 6.98 2.35
N ILE A 67 11.92 7.13 1.01
CA ILE A 67 13.13 7.04 0.19
C ILE A 67 14.02 8.25 0.48
N ARG A 68 15.32 8.03 0.70
CA ARG A 68 16.29 9.11 0.95
C ARG A 68 16.26 10.13 -0.19
N ARG A 69 16.21 11.42 0.17
CA ARG A 69 16.22 12.57 -0.76
C ARG A 69 15.03 12.65 -1.73
N CYS A 70 13.90 12.00 -1.43
CA CYS A 70 12.67 12.20 -2.22
C CYS A 70 12.13 13.63 -2.03
N LYS A 71 12.29 14.48 -3.05
CA LYS A 71 11.83 15.88 -3.04
C LYS A 71 10.32 16.01 -2.89
N THR A 72 9.55 15.03 -3.36
CA THR A 72 8.08 15.07 -3.30
C THR A 72 7.56 14.89 -1.88
N CYS A 73 8.28 14.17 -1.01
CA CYS A 73 7.82 13.89 0.36
C CYS A 73 7.56 15.16 1.18
N THR A 74 8.27 16.27 0.91
CA THR A 74 8.07 17.54 1.63
C THR A 74 6.77 18.26 1.26
N TYR A 75 6.12 17.83 0.18
CA TYR A 75 4.88 18.40 -0.33
C TYR A 75 3.68 17.45 -0.15
N VAL A 76 3.91 16.25 0.40
CA VAL A 76 2.83 15.28 0.61
C VAL A 76 1.99 15.70 1.81
N SER A 77 0.68 15.74 1.61
CA SER A 77 -0.30 15.84 2.68
C SER A 77 -1.06 14.52 2.80
N GLN A 78 -1.29 14.04 4.04
CA GLN A 78 -1.97 12.77 4.31
C GLN A 78 -3.41 12.79 3.79
N SER A 79 -4.14 13.85 4.13
CA SER A 79 -5.50 14.08 3.70
C SER A 79 -5.79 15.57 3.79
N ARG A 80 -6.57 16.07 2.84
CA ARG A 80 -7.30 17.33 2.98
C ARG A 80 -8.76 16.94 3.08
N GLY A 81 -9.48 17.46 4.08
CA GLY A 81 -10.91 17.14 4.32
C GLY A 81 -11.84 17.38 3.12
N VAL A 82 -11.33 18.01 2.06
CA VAL A 82 -11.98 18.18 0.75
C VAL A 82 -12.10 16.87 -0.03
N PHE A 83 -11.19 15.90 0.16
CA PHE A 83 -11.16 14.65 -0.59
C PHE A 83 -11.27 13.44 0.33
N THR A 84 -12.29 12.60 0.08
CA THR A 84 -12.36 11.26 0.70
C THR A 84 -11.49 10.31 -0.09
N ILE A 85 -10.29 10.03 0.42
CA ILE A 85 -9.34 9.11 -0.21
C ILE A 85 -9.55 7.74 0.45
N ALA A 86 -9.98 6.73 -0.32
CA ALA A 86 -10.13 5.36 0.21
C ALA A 86 -8.85 4.53 0.05
N ASP A 87 -8.05 4.85 -0.96
CA ASP A 87 -6.81 4.14 -1.31
C ASP A 87 -5.61 4.69 -0.53
N SER A 88 -4.56 3.88 -0.38
CA SER A 88 -3.27 4.29 0.17
C SER A 88 -2.28 4.63 -0.95
N PHE A 89 -1.71 5.83 -0.94
CA PHE A 89 -0.72 6.26 -1.92
C PHE A 89 0.60 6.68 -1.27
N THR A 90 1.67 6.61 -2.05
CA THR A 90 2.96 7.21 -1.71
C THR A 90 3.56 7.91 -2.92
N CYS A 91 4.69 8.59 -2.73
CA CYS A 91 5.42 9.22 -3.84
C CYS A 91 5.82 8.22 -4.96
N THR A 92 5.88 6.91 -4.69
CA THR A 92 6.25 5.89 -5.68
C THR A 92 5.05 5.27 -6.39
N SER A 93 3.82 5.55 -5.95
CA SER A 93 2.59 5.06 -6.58
C SER A 93 2.51 5.54 -8.04
N ARG A 94 2.01 4.68 -8.92
CA ARG A 94 1.85 4.87 -10.37
C ARG A 94 0.39 4.72 -10.77
N ASN A 95 0.06 5.09 -12.02
CA ASN A 95 -1.27 4.92 -12.61
C ASN A 95 -2.35 5.46 -11.66
N LEU A 96 -2.29 6.76 -11.36
CA LEU A 96 -3.19 7.37 -10.39
C LEU A 96 -3.63 8.77 -10.80
N ILE A 97 -4.82 9.13 -10.33
CA ILE A 97 -5.36 10.47 -10.33
C ILE A 97 -4.84 11.16 -9.06
N TYR A 98 -4.21 12.32 -9.20
CA TYR A 98 -3.68 13.12 -8.10
C TYR A 98 -4.24 14.55 -8.14
N ALA A 99 -4.21 15.20 -6.98
CA ALA A 99 -4.47 16.62 -6.81
C ALA A 99 -3.17 17.34 -6.42
N ILE A 100 -3.00 18.54 -6.95
CA ILE A 100 -2.09 19.56 -6.42
C ILE A 100 -2.96 20.65 -5.82
N VAL A 101 -2.80 20.93 -4.54
CA VAL A 101 -3.60 21.91 -3.81
C VAL A 101 -2.74 23.10 -3.43
N CYS A 102 -3.28 24.30 -3.60
CA CYS A 102 -2.66 25.52 -3.11
C CYS A 102 -2.99 25.72 -1.62
N LYS A 103 -1.98 25.91 -0.78
CA LYS A 103 -2.13 26.16 0.67
C LYS A 103 -2.74 27.52 1.00
N ARG A 104 -2.75 28.47 0.05
CA ARG A 104 -3.18 29.87 0.29
C ARG A 104 -4.64 30.14 -0.04
N CYS A 105 -5.12 29.57 -1.13
CA CYS A 105 -6.45 29.87 -1.68
C CYS A 105 -7.27 28.62 -1.96
N ASP A 106 -6.77 27.44 -1.56
CA ASP A 106 -7.42 26.14 -1.71
C ASP A 106 -7.78 25.74 -3.15
N MET A 107 -7.28 26.45 -4.16
CA MET A 107 -7.40 26.04 -5.56
C MET A 107 -6.75 24.68 -5.78
N VAL A 108 -7.43 23.83 -6.55
CA VAL A 108 -7.00 22.46 -6.84
C VAL A 108 -6.76 22.27 -8.32
N TYR A 109 -5.61 21.69 -8.65
CA TYR A 109 -5.32 21.13 -9.96
C TYR A 109 -5.42 19.61 -9.88
N ILE A 110 -6.28 18.99 -10.70
CA ILE A 110 -6.42 17.53 -10.80
C ILE A 110 -5.70 17.04 -12.05
N GLY A 111 -4.96 15.94 -11.94
CA GLY A 111 -4.32 15.32 -13.09
C GLY A 111 -4.18 13.82 -12.95
N GLU A 112 -3.95 13.17 -14.09
CA GLU A 112 -3.63 11.74 -14.17
C GLU A 112 -2.14 11.54 -14.48
N THR A 113 -1.58 10.42 -14.03
CA THR A 113 -0.23 10.01 -14.42
C THR A 113 -0.05 8.49 -14.48
N ASP A 114 0.59 8.05 -15.55
CA ASP A 114 1.07 6.66 -15.72
C ASP A 114 2.42 6.42 -15.01
N SER A 115 3.23 7.48 -14.89
CA SER A 115 4.50 7.46 -14.15
C SER A 115 4.27 7.51 -12.64
N ASN A 116 5.33 7.37 -11.84
CA ASN A 116 5.17 7.55 -10.39
C ASN A 116 4.89 9.02 -10.02
N LEU A 117 4.17 9.21 -8.92
CA LEU A 117 3.76 10.52 -8.43
C LEU A 117 4.95 11.46 -8.25
N ALA A 118 6.09 10.95 -7.75
CA ALA A 118 7.31 11.74 -7.56
C ALA A 118 7.84 12.35 -8.87
N THR A 119 7.88 11.55 -9.94
CA THR A 119 8.33 11.99 -11.26
C THR A 119 7.38 13.02 -11.83
N ARG A 120 6.07 12.77 -11.72
CA ARG A 120 5.05 13.70 -12.23
C ARG A 120 5.10 15.03 -11.50
N PHE A 121 5.16 15.00 -10.17
CA PHE A 121 5.20 16.19 -9.34
C PHE A 121 6.49 16.99 -9.54
N SER A 122 7.64 16.32 -9.69
CA SER A 122 8.91 16.99 -10.00
C SER A 122 8.86 17.77 -11.32
N LYS A 123 8.15 17.25 -12.33
CA LYS A 123 7.93 17.98 -13.59
C LYS A 123 7.08 19.24 -13.37
N HIS A 124 6.06 19.16 -12.51
CA HIS A 124 5.23 20.31 -12.17
C HIS A 124 5.97 21.38 -11.37
N LEU A 125 6.81 20.98 -10.40
CA LEU A 125 7.71 21.91 -9.71
C LEU A 125 8.58 22.67 -10.72
N ARG A 126 9.17 21.97 -11.68
CA ARG A 126 9.96 22.59 -12.75
C ARG A 126 9.13 23.53 -13.64
N HIS A 127 7.88 23.20 -13.94
CA HIS A 127 7.01 24.10 -14.71
C HIS A 127 6.74 25.42 -13.98
N VAL A 128 6.52 25.38 -12.67
CA VAL A 128 6.35 26.57 -11.83
C VAL A 128 7.64 27.38 -11.79
N GLN A 129 8.79 26.72 -11.55
CA GLN A 129 10.10 27.38 -11.49
C GLN A 129 10.51 28.03 -12.81
N ASN A 130 10.32 27.32 -13.93
CA ASN A 130 10.70 27.80 -15.26
C ASN A 130 9.65 28.74 -15.88
N GLY A 131 8.53 28.96 -15.19
CA GLY A 131 7.50 29.87 -15.69
C GLY A 131 6.78 29.40 -16.94
N VAL A 132 6.60 28.08 -17.09
CA VAL A 132 5.88 27.52 -18.23
C VAL A 132 4.44 28.04 -18.23
N HIS A 133 3.95 28.47 -19.39
CA HIS A 133 2.62 29.05 -19.56
C HIS A 133 1.51 27.99 -19.50
N LYS A 134 1.32 27.40 -18.31
CA LYS A 134 0.22 26.50 -17.97
C LYS A 134 -0.64 27.15 -16.89
N PRO A 135 -1.99 27.07 -16.94
CA PRO A 135 -2.87 27.73 -15.97
C PRO A 135 -2.50 27.46 -14.51
N PHE A 136 -2.22 26.20 -14.16
CA PHE A 136 -1.80 25.85 -12.79
C PHE A 136 -0.44 26.47 -12.41
N ALA A 137 0.51 26.57 -13.36
CA ALA A 137 1.83 27.12 -13.08
C ALA A 137 1.80 28.65 -12.95
N LEU A 138 0.94 29.31 -13.75
CA LEU A 138 0.67 30.74 -13.64
C LEU A 138 0.03 31.08 -12.30
N HIS A 139 -0.89 30.24 -11.81
CA HIS A 139 -1.51 30.40 -10.50
C HIS A 139 -0.47 30.54 -9.38
N PHE A 140 0.48 29.60 -9.26
CA PHE A 140 1.51 29.65 -8.20
C PHE A 140 2.50 30.81 -8.35
N ARG A 141 2.56 31.45 -9.53
CA ARG A 141 3.39 32.63 -9.79
C ARG A 141 2.63 33.95 -9.70
N SER A 142 1.32 33.90 -9.48
CA SER A 142 0.49 35.09 -9.34
C SER A 142 0.81 35.87 -8.07
N SER A 143 0.41 37.14 -8.02
CA SER A 143 0.56 37.96 -6.81
C SER A 143 -0.12 37.28 -5.61
N GLY A 144 0.51 37.39 -4.45
CA GLY A 144 0.00 36.74 -3.24
C GLY A 144 0.35 35.25 -3.10
N HIS A 145 1.16 34.67 -4.01
CA HIS A 145 1.69 33.30 -3.90
C HIS A 145 3.23 33.29 -3.86
N GLN A 146 3.82 32.29 -3.20
CA GLN A 146 5.26 32.04 -3.05
C GLN A 146 5.74 30.85 -3.89
N GLY A 147 5.14 30.62 -5.07
CA GLY A 147 5.59 29.58 -5.99
C GLY A 147 5.38 28.17 -5.45
N CYS A 148 6.44 27.36 -5.45
CA CYS A 148 6.35 25.95 -5.09
C CYS A 148 6.04 25.71 -3.60
N THR A 149 6.34 26.65 -2.69
CA THR A 149 6.15 26.45 -1.24
C THR A 149 4.67 26.30 -0.86
N ASP A 150 3.79 26.90 -1.66
CA ASP A 150 2.34 26.85 -1.49
C ASP A 150 1.72 25.57 -2.06
N MET A 151 2.51 24.65 -2.63
CA MET A 151 1.99 23.42 -3.23
C MET A 151 1.87 22.29 -2.19
N GLU A 152 0.79 21.53 -2.27
CA GLU A 152 0.63 20.21 -1.65
C GLU A 152 0.21 19.20 -2.70
N VAL A 153 0.60 17.93 -2.55
CA VAL A 153 0.23 16.86 -3.48
C VAL A 153 -0.40 15.69 -2.74
N LEU A 154 -1.51 15.20 -3.31
CA LEU A 154 -2.26 14.05 -2.81
C LEU A 154 -2.62 13.12 -3.96
N GLY A 155 -2.49 11.81 -3.79
CA GLY A 155 -3.13 10.80 -4.62
C GLY A 155 -4.60 10.64 -4.22
N LEU A 156 -5.49 10.59 -5.20
CA LEU A 156 -6.94 10.49 -4.99
C LEU A 156 -7.47 9.08 -5.27
N ARG A 157 -7.06 8.50 -6.41
CA ARG A 157 -7.57 7.20 -6.86
C ARG A 157 -6.60 6.52 -7.81
N SER A 158 -6.55 5.19 -7.77
CA SER A 158 -5.86 4.41 -8.80
C SER A 158 -6.61 4.49 -10.14
N SER A 159 -5.91 4.86 -11.21
CA SER A 159 -6.42 4.84 -12.58
C SER A 159 -6.41 3.39 -13.08
N ARG A 160 -7.60 2.84 -13.33
CA ARG A 160 -7.73 1.55 -14.00
C ARG A 160 -7.55 1.84 -15.48
N GLY A 161 -6.45 1.36 -16.07
CA GLY A 161 -6.11 1.59 -17.47
C GLY A 161 -7.32 1.31 -18.37
N GLY A 162 -7.94 2.35 -18.90
CA GLY A 162 -9.18 2.24 -19.66
C GLY A 162 -9.75 3.55 -20.20
N ALA A 163 -9.54 4.69 -19.54
CA ALA A 163 -10.01 5.97 -20.08
C ALA A 163 -9.10 7.12 -19.63
N LYS A 164 -8.31 7.64 -20.58
CA LYS A 164 -7.51 8.85 -20.41
C LYS A 164 -8.47 10.01 -20.19
N LEU A 165 -8.50 10.60 -19.00
CA LEU A 165 -9.28 11.82 -18.77
C LEU A 165 -8.56 12.98 -19.47
N ARG A 166 -8.97 13.29 -20.70
CA ARG A 166 -8.61 14.53 -21.39
C ARG A 166 -9.40 15.66 -20.74
N PHE A 167 -8.69 16.61 -20.15
CA PHE A 167 -9.22 17.94 -19.89
C PHE A 167 -8.58 18.85 -20.94
N ASP A 168 -9.41 19.37 -21.84
CA ASP A 168 -9.07 20.37 -22.85
C ASP A 168 -8.71 21.72 -22.21
#